data_AF-A0A954QMC3-F1
#
_entry.id   AF-A0A954QMC3-F1
#
_cell.length_a   1.000
_cell.length_b   1.000
_cell.length_c   1.000
_cell.angle_alpha   90.00
_cell.angle_beta   90.00
_cell.angle_gamma   90.00
#
_symmetry.space_group_name_H-M   'P 1'
#
loop_
_entity.id
_entity.type
_entity.pdbx_description
1 polymer ?
#
loop_
_entity_poly.entity_id
_entity_poly.type
_entity_poly.pdbx_seq_one_letter_code
_entity_poly.pdbx_strand_id
1 'polypeptide(L)'
;FEAALGAAGVEGDFNGNGQLDAGDLDLMAAGMVAGDSQYDLTGDNVADIDDRRRWINVLKNSYMGDSNLDGQFNSSDLVAVFSAGKFETGAAANWDEGDWTGDQLFNSSDFVEAFQGGGYEAGLRAAVAAVPEPASLTGLLLGLLGLLGLRRRSNG
;
A
#
# COMPACT_ATOMS: atom_id res chain seq x y z
N PHE A 1 17.31 31.16 8.28
CA PHE A 1 16.19 30.30 8.68
C PHE A 1 15.95 29.33 7.55
N GLU A 2 16.63 28.18 7.59
CA GLU A 2 16.37 27.08 6.65
C GLU A 2 15.01 26.49 7.00
N ALA A 3 14.07 26.57 6.07
CA ALA A 3 12.85 25.80 6.15
C ALA A 3 13.23 24.33 5.96
N ALA A 4 13.16 23.55 7.05
CA ALA A 4 13.06 22.11 6.95
C ALA A 4 11.87 21.81 6.03
N LEU A 5 12.16 21.38 4.81
CA LEU A 5 11.20 20.69 3.97
C LEU A 5 10.71 19.50 4.80
N GLY A 6 9.52 19.61 5.39
CA GLY A 6 8.90 18.52 6.10
C GLY A 6 8.87 17.33 5.17
N ALA A 7 9.47 16.21 5.59
CA ALA A 7 9.29 14.96 4.90
C ALA A 7 7.78 14.76 4.73
N ALA A 8 7.31 14.77 3.49
CA ALA A 8 5.94 14.35 3.22
C ALA A 8 5.82 12.95 3.83
N GLY A 9 4.87 12.77 4.76
CA GLY A 9 4.63 11.48 5.40
C GLY A 9 4.44 10.40 4.33
N VAL A 10 4.93 9.19 4.59
CA VAL A 10 4.72 8.07 3.68
C VAL A 10 3.21 7.79 3.64
N GLU A 11 2.61 7.76 2.44
CA GLU A 11 1.19 7.42 2.30
C GLU A 11 0.95 6.03 2.90
N GLY A 12 -0.01 5.92 3.83
CA GLY A 12 -0.30 4.68 4.56
C GLY A 12 0.49 4.45 5.85
N ASP A 13 1.46 5.30 6.20
CA ASP A 13 2.13 5.29 7.51
C ASP A 13 1.25 6.01 8.53
N PHE A 14 0.34 5.27 9.14
CA PHE A 14 -0.69 5.79 10.05
C PHE A 14 -0.16 6.02 11.46
N ASN A 15 0.90 5.31 11.85
CA ASN A 15 1.53 5.49 13.16
C ASN A 15 2.68 6.53 13.15
N GLY A 16 3.10 6.99 11.97
CA GLY A 16 4.12 8.02 11.78
C GLY A 16 5.54 7.54 12.06
N ASN A 17 5.80 6.23 12.02
CA ASN A 17 7.10 5.64 12.31
C ASN A 17 8.05 5.63 11.10
N GLY A 18 7.58 6.05 9.92
CA GLY A 18 8.33 6.11 8.67
C GLY A 18 8.39 4.77 7.93
N GLN A 19 7.63 3.77 8.33
CA GLN A 19 7.55 2.44 7.72
C GLN A 19 6.11 2.12 7.35
N LEU A 20 5.94 1.21 6.39
CA LEU A 20 4.66 0.57 6.11
C LEU A 20 4.73 -0.85 6.69
N ASP A 21 4.14 -1.04 7.87
CA ASP A 21 4.22 -2.27 8.64
C ASP A 21 2.86 -2.72 9.21
N ALA A 22 2.86 -3.84 9.95
CA ALA A 22 1.64 -4.40 10.51
C ALA A 22 0.94 -3.45 11.51
N GLY A 23 1.69 -2.56 12.16
CA GLY A 23 1.13 -1.57 13.07
C GLY A 23 0.22 -0.56 12.37
N ASP A 24 0.51 -0.23 11.10
CA ASP A 24 -0.39 0.61 10.29
C ASP A 24 -1.69 -0.13 9.95
N LEU A 25 -1.60 -1.42 9.65
CA LEU A 25 -2.75 -2.26 9.31
C LEU A 25 -3.67 -2.53 10.51
N ASP A 26 -3.09 -2.62 11.71
CA ASP A 26 -3.84 -2.74 12.96
C ASP A 26 -4.58 -1.43 13.29
N LEU A 27 -3.94 -0.28 13.08
CA LEU A 27 -4.61 1.03 13.18
C LEU A 27 -5.72 1.18 12.14
N MET A 28 -5.43 0.76 10.90
CA MET A 28 -6.39 0.78 9.81
C MET A 28 -7.61 -0.10 10.09
N ALA A 29 -7.44 -1.30 10.64
CA ALA A 29 -8.56 -2.17 11.04
C ALA A 29 -9.48 -1.48 12.06
N ALA A 30 -8.91 -0.86 13.10
CA ALA A 30 -9.68 -0.08 14.07
C ALA A 30 -10.40 1.12 13.42
N GLY A 31 -9.74 1.77 12.46
CA GLY A 31 -10.28 2.87 11.67
C GLY A 31 -11.47 2.49 10.78
N MET A 32 -11.35 1.36 10.08
CA MET A 32 -12.40 0.80 9.22
C MET A 32 -13.65 0.46 10.05
N VAL A 33 -13.47 -0.17 11.21
CA VAL A 33 -14.59 -0.45 12.14
C VAL A 33 -15.24 0.83 12.65
N ALA A 34 -14.46 1.89 12.88
CA ALA A 34 -14.96 3.18 13.31
C ALA A 34 -15.58 4.03 12.17
N GLY A 35 -15.37 3.65 10.90
CA GLY A 35 -15.77 4.44 9.73
C GLY A 35 -15.00 5.76 9.62
N ASP A 36 -13.72 5.76 10.01
CA ASP A 36 -12.89 6.96 10.02
C ASP A 36 -12.26 7.22 8.66
N SER A 37 -12.61 8.36 8.04
CA SER A 37 -12.15 8.74 6.71
C SER A 37 -10.66 9.04 6.63
N GLN A 38 -9.92 9.10 7.75
CA GLN A 38 -8.46 9.20 7.68
C GLN A 38 -7.80 7.97 7.04
N TYR A 39 -8.51 6.83 7.01
CA TYR A 39 -8.03 5.57 6.42
C TYR A 39 -8.58 5.31 5.01
N ASP A 40 -9.33 6.26 4.44
CA ASP A 40 -9.77 6.23 3.04
C ASP A 40 -8.58 6.56 2.12
N LEU A 41 -8.04 5.52 1.49
CA LEU A 41 -6.92 5.59 0.54
C LEU A 41 -7.41 5.63 -0.91
N THR A 42 -8.65 5.21 -1.17
CA THR A 42 -9.24 5.17 -2.51
C THR A 42 -9.88 6.50 -2.93
N GLY A 43 -10.20 7.35 -1.96
CA GLY A 43 -10.82 8.67 -2.12
C GLY A 43 -12.32 8.62 -2.38
N ASP A 44 -13.00 7.53 -2.01
CA ASP A 44 -14.43 7.35 -2.22
C ASP A 44 -15.30 7.78 -1.02
N ASN A 45 -14.66 8.27 0.05
CA ASN A 45 -15.22 8.69 1.34
C ASN A 45 -15.72 7.53 2.22
N VAL A 46 -15.27 6.31 1.95
CA VAL A 46 -15.51 5.13 2.77
C VAL A 46 -14.14 4.57 3.16
N ALA A 47 -14.00 4.11 4.40
CA ALA A 47 -12.80 3.38 4.85
C ALA A 47 -13.18 1.89 4.94
N ASP A 48 -12.86 1.12 3.91
CA ASP A 48 -13.24 -0.29 3.80
C ASP A 48 -12.14 -1.20 3.20
N ILE A 49 -12.54 -2.40 2.78
CA ILE A 49 -11.63 -3.41 2.26
C ILE A 49 -10.89 -2.95 1.01
N ASP A 50 -11.46 -2.06 0.20
CA ASP A 50 -10.79 -1.55 -1.01
C ASP A 50 -9.61 -0.65 -0.65
N ASP A 51 -9.69 0.11 0.45
CA ASP A 51 -8.54 0.83 1.00
C ASP A 51 -7.48 -0.12 1.52
N ARG A 52 -7.88 -1.17 2.25
CA ARG A 52 -6.94 -2.16 2.79
C ARG A 52 -6.20 -2.90 1.66
N ARG A 53 -6.93 -3.27 0.60
CA ARG A 53 -6.35 -3.82 -0.63
C ARG A 53 -5.37 -2.84 -1.28
N ARG A 54 -5.68 -1.54 -1.31
CA ARG A 54 -4.78 -0.53 -1.85
C ARG A 54 -3.51 -0.42 -1.01
N TRP A 55 -3.62 -0.38 0.31
CA TRP A 55 -2.46 -0.35 1.20
C TRP A 55 -1.52 -1.53 0.93
N ILE A 56 -2.06 -2.75 0.90
CA ILE A 56 -1.27 -3.98 0.70
C ILE A 56 -0.69 -4.07 -0.72
N ASN A 57 -1.54 -3.93 -1.74
CA ASN A 57 -1.15 -4.23 -3.11
C ASN A 57 -0.37 -3.11 -3.80
N VAL A 58 -0.60 -1.85 -3.40
CA VAL A 58 -0.06 -0.67 -4.07
C VAL A 58 1.02 -0.01 -3.22
N LEU A 59 0.71 0.32 -1.96
CA LEU A 59 1.64 1.08 -1.11
C LEU A 59 2.76 0.18 -0.60
N LYS A 60 2.41 -0.96 -0.01
CA LYS A 60 3.39 -1.94 0.49
C LYS A 60 3.98 -2.83 -0.60
N ASN A 61 3.26 -3.01 -1.72
CA ASN A 61 3.59 -3.98 -2.78
C ASN A 61 3.83 -5.40 -2.21
N SER A 62 2.90 -5.86 -1.40
CA SER A 62 2.87 -7.20 -0.79
C SER A 62 1.57 -7.91 -1.19
N TYR A 63 1.31 -9.12 -0.69
CA TYR A 63 0.10 -9.88 -0.95
C TYR A 63 -0.84 -9.83 0.24
N MET A 64 -2.14 -9.94 -0.05
CA MET A 64 -3.08 -10.28 1.00
C MET A 64 -2.74 -11.70 1.52
N GLY A 65 -2.62 -11.86 2.84
CA GLY A 65 -2.18 -13.11 3.47
C GLY A 65 -0.70 -13.15 3.88
N ASP A 66 0.13 -12.24 3.38
CA ASP A 66 1.54 -12.08 3.77
C ASP A 66 1.61 -11.47 5.18
N SER A 67 1.61 -12.32 6.19
CA SER A 67 1.38 -11.93 7.59
C SER A 67 2.62 -11.30 8.22
N ASN A 68 3.80 -11.62 7.68
CA ASN A 68 5.07 -11.03 8.10
C ASN A 68 5.52 -9.84 7.21
N LEU A 69 4.77 -9.57 6.13
CA LEU A 69 5.02 -8.51 5.15
C LEU A 69 6.39 -8.61 4.45
N ASP A 70 6.87 -9.83 4.20
CA ASP A 70 8.16 -10.10 3.53
C ASP A 70 8.10 -10.04 1.99
N GLY A 71 6.91 -9.79 1.45
CA GLY A 71 6.63 -9.72 0.02
C GLY A 71 6.17 -11.04 -0.59
N GLN A 72 5.89 -12.06 0.22
CA GLN A 72 5.41 -13.38 -0.22
C GLN A 72 4.24 -13.81 0.65
N PHE A 73 3.24 -14.43 0.03
CA PHE A 73 2.24 -15.18 0.78
C PHE A 73 2.50 -16.68 0.60
N ASN A 74 2.94 -17.37 1.65
CA ASN A 74 3.29 -18.79 1.59
C ASN A 74 2.90 -19.54 2.88
N SER A 75 3.24 -20.82 2.93
CA SER A 75 2.94 -21.66 4.09
C SER A 75 3.50 -21.17 5.44
N SER A 76 4.57 -20.37 5.47
CA SER A 76 5.11 -19.81 6.72
C SER A 76 4.20 -18.77 7.35
N ASP A 77 3.50 -17.96 6.54
CA ASP A 77 2.47 -17.03 7.00
C ASP A 77 1.31 -17.78 7.64
N LEU A 78 0.85 -18.85 6.97
CA LEU A 78 -0.22 -19.71 7.50
C LEU A 78 0.16 -20.33 8.85
N VAL A 79 1.40 -20.83 8.97
CA VAL A 79 1.90 -21.38 10.23
C VAL A 79 1.94 -20.30 11.32
N ALA A 80 2.34 -19.07 10.99
CA ALA A 80 2.39 -17.97 11.95
C ALA A 80 1.00 -17.63 12.50
N VAL A 81 0.01 -17.37 11.63
CA VAL A 81 -1.34 -16.98 12.06
C VAL A 81 -2.07 -18.09 12.81
N PHE A 82 -1.89 -19.36 12.41
CA PHE A 82 -2.47 -20.48 13.16
C PHE A 82 -1.79 -20.70 14.51
N SER A 83 -0.51 -20.35 14.65
CA SER A 83 0.19 -20.42 15.93
C SER A 83 -0.32 -19.39 16.94
N ALA A 84 -0.93 -18.28 16.48
CA ALA A 84 -1.61 -17.32 17.35
C ALA A 84 -2.90 -17.89 17.98
N GLY A 85 -3.49 -18.92 17.37
CA GLY A 85 -4.63 -19.66 17.94
C GLY A 85 -5.95 -18.89 17.96
N LYS A 86 -6.12 -17.88 17.10
CA LYS A 86 -7.31 -17.01 17.07
C LYS A 86 -8.36 -17.40 16.03
N PHE A 87 -8.04 -18.33 15.13
CA PHE A 87 -8.94 -18.77 14.05
C PHE A 87 -10.30 -19.24 14.57
N GLU A 88 -11.38 -18.59 14.12
CA GLU A 88 -12.78 -18.93 14.46
C GLU A 88 -13.07 -18.92 15.97
N THR A 89 -12.26 -18.19 16.76
CA THR A 89 -12.47 -18.08 18.21
C THR A 89 -13.34 -16.89 18.62
N GLY A 90 -13.47 -15.89 17.73
CA GLY A 90 -14.07 -14.59 18.05
C GLY A 90 -13.20 -13.69 18.91
N ALA A 91 -11.96 -14.09 19.22
CA ALA A 91 -10.98 -13.21 19.86
C ALA A 91 -10.46 -12.19 18.86
N ALA A 92 -10.21 -10.96 19.34
CA ALA A 92 -9.62 -9.91 18.51
C ALA A 92 -8.25 -10.35 17.97
N ALA A 93 -8.04 -10.23 16.67
CA ALA A 93 -6.79 -10.56 15.97
C ALA A 93 -6.21 -9.32 15.30
N ASN A 94 -4.88 -9.27 15.25
CA ASN A 94 -4.11 -8.31 14.48
C ASN A 94 -3.77 -8.88 13.09
N TRP A 95 -3.13 -8.07 12.24
CA TRP A 95 -2.67 -8.51 10.91
C TRP A 95 -1.80 -9.77 10.97
N ASP A 96 -0.79 -9.78 11.85
CA ASP A 96 0.16 -10.88 12.01
C ASP A 96 -0.44 -12.12 12.69
N GLU A 97 -1.69 -12.01 13.16
CA GLU A 97 -2.48 -13.08 13.77
C GLU A 97 -3.63 -13.54 12.87
N GLY A 98 -3.78 -12.95 11.68
CA GLY A 98 -4.69 -13.40 10.62
C GLY A 98 -5.88 -12.50 10.30
N ASP A 99 -6.01 -11.32 10.92
CA ASP A 99 -7.02 -10.32 10.52
C ASP A 99 -6.59 -9.64 9.21
N TRP A 100 -6.84 -10.30 8.08
CA TRP A 100 -6.47 -9.78 6.77
C TRP A 100 -7.56 -8.89 6.18
N THR A 101 -8.81 -9.07 6.59
CA THR A 101 -9.94 -8.24 6.15
C THR A 101 -10.08 -6.92 6.91
N GLY A 102 -9.48 -6.81 8.09
CA GLY A 102 -9.54 -5.61 8.93
C GLY A 102 -10.80 -5.50 9.78
N ASP A 103 -11.50 -6.61 10.01
CA ASP A 103 -12.68 -6.69 10.87
C ASP A 103 -12.34 -7.06 12.33
N GLN A 104 -11.04 -7.09 12.66
CA GLN A 104 -10.48 -7.46 13.96
C GLN A 104 -10.66 -8.93 14.33
N LEU A 105 -11.03 -9.79 13.39
CA LEU A 105 -11.20 -11.22 13.62
C LEU A 105 -10.34 -12.01 12.64
N PHE A 106 -9.90 -13.19 13.06
CA PHE A 106 -9.31 -14.17 12.14
C PHE A 106 -10.31 -15.30 11.90
N ASN A 107 -10.90 -15.33 10.71
CA ASN A 107 -11.91 -16.32 10.33
C ASN A 107 -11.84 -16.66 8.83
N SER A 108 -12.82 -17.42 8.36
CA SER A 108 -12.86 -17.89 6.97
C SER A 108 -12.96 -16.75 5.93
N SER A 109 -13.46 -15.56 6.27
CA SER A 109 -13.50 -14.40 5.36
C SER A 109 -12.10 -13.93 4.97
N ASP A 110 -11.15 -13.94 5.92
CA ASP A 110 -9.75 -13.57 5.68
C ASP A 110 -9.10 -14.49 4.65
N PHE A 111 -9.36 -15.80 4.75
CA PHE A 111 -8.90 -16.75 3.75
C PHE A 111 -9.49 -16.49 2.37
N VAL A 112 -10.79 -16.23 2.29
CA VAL A 112 -11.44 -15.92 1.01
C VAL A 112 -10.78 -14.69 0.39
N GLU A 113 -10.56 -13.64 1.17
CA GLU A 113 -9.91 -12.41 0.72
C GLU A 113 -8.46 -12.65 0.25
N ALA A 114 -7.64 -13.32 1.06
CA ALA A 114 -6.26 -13.62 0.72
C ALA A 114 -6.11 -14.51 -0.53
N PHE A 115 -6.91 -15.57 -0.64
CA PHE A 115 -6.83 -16.48 -1.78
C PHE A 115 -7.46 -15.91 -3.06
N GLN A 116 -8.46 -15.02 -2.96
CA GLN A 116 -8.96 -14.28 -4.12
C GLN A 116 -7.89 -13.37 -4.73
N GLY A 117 -6.96 -12.87 -3.92
CA GLY A 117 -5.79 -12.12 -4.38
C GLY A 117 -4.79 -12.95 -5.22
N GLY A 118 -4.84 -14.29 -5.17
CA GLY A 118 -4.04 -15.17 -6.01
C GLY A 118 -2.53 -15.18 -5.72
N GLY A 119 -2.10 -14.66 -4.57
CA GLY A 119 -0.68 -14.52 -4.21
C GLY A 119 -0.05 -15.76 -3.57
N TYR A 120 -0.84 -16.75 -3.17
CA TYR A 120 -0.35 -17.91 -2.43
C TYR A 120 0.65 -18.74 -3.24
N GLU A 121 1.85 -18.92 -2.71
CA GLU A 121 2.98 -19.62 -3.34
C GLU A 121 3.36 -19.05 -4.73
N ALA A 122 3.02 -17.78 -5.00
CA ALA A 122 3.42 -17.06 -6.22
C ALA A 122 4.89 -16.60 -6.20
N GLY A 123 5.54 -16.66 -5.03
CA GLY A 123 6.90 -16.16 -4.79
C GLY A 123 6.94 -14.67 -4.47
N LEU A 124 8.14 -14.09 -4.46
CA LEU A 124 8.36 -12.67 -4.14
C LEU A 124 7.62 -11.77 -5.12
N ARG A 125 6.82 -10.84 -4.59
CA ARG A 125 6.18 -9.81 -5.41
C ARG A 125 7.26 -8.93 -6.04
N ALA A 126 7.29 -8.91 -7.37
CA ALA A 126 8.28 -8.11 -8.08
C ALA A 126 8.14 -6.63 -7.69
N ALA A 127 9.26 -5.98 -7.42
CA ALA A 127 9.26 -4.53 -7.22
C ALA A 127 8.71 -3.85 -8.47
N VAL A 128 7.75 -2.95 -8.30
CA VAL A 128 7.22 -2.14 -9.40
C VAL A 128 8.36 -1.23 -9.88
N ALA A 129 8.93 -1.56 -11.04
CA ALA A 129 9.95 -0.73 -11.65
C ALA A 129 9.34 0.66 -11.95
N ALA A 130 9.96 1.72 -11.45
CA ALA A 130 9.57 3.08 -11.80
C ALA A 130 9.66 3.22 -13.34
N VAL A 131 8.50 3.44 -13.98
CA VAL A 131 8.44 3.68 -15.43
C VAL A 131 9.19 4.99 -15.71
N PRO A 132 10.21 5.01 -16.58
CA PRO A 132 10.86 6.26 -16.98
C PRO A 132 9.82 7.20 -17.59
N GLU A 133 9.70 8.43 -17.05
CA GLU A 133 8.80 9.41 -17.64
C GLU A 133 9.15 9.59 -19.13
N PRO A 134 8.14 9.67 -20.02
CA PRO A 134 8.38 9.78 -21.44
C PRO A 134 9.18 11.06 -21.72
N ALA A 135 10.25 10.94 -22.51
CA ALA A 135 11.13 12.03 -22.93
C ALA A 135 10.42 13.18 -23.68
N SER A 136 9.09 13.12 -23.81
CA SER A 136 8.20 14.13 -24.34
C SER A 136 8.33 15.48 -23.63
N LEU A 137 8.49 15.51 -22.31
CA LEU A 137 8.68 16.76 -21.56
C LEU A 137 10.03 17.41 -21.89
N THR A 138 11.08 16.60 -21.96
CA THR A 138 12.41 17.02 -22.40
C THR A 138 12.40 17.51 -23.84
N GLY A 139 11.69 16.81 -24.74
CA GLY A 139 11.52 17.18 -26.13
C GLY A 139 10.72 18.48 -26.33
N LEU A 140 9.67 18.69 -25.52
CA LEU A 140 8.88 19.92 -25.55
C LEU A 140 9.69 21.13 -25.09
N LEU A 141 10.46 20.99 -24.00
CA LEU A 141 11.36 22.04 -23.50
C LEU A 141 12.44 22.41 -24.53
N LEU A 142 13.08 21.41 -25.15
CA LEU A 142 14.09 21.63 -26.19
C LEU A 142 13.49 22.24 -27.46
N GLY A 143 12.28 21.82 -27.85
CA GLY A 143 11.54 22.38 -28.99
C GLY A 143 11.18 23.86 -28.78
N LEU A 144 10.70 24.23 -27.59
CA LEU A 144 10.38 25.62 -27.25
C LEU A 144 11.63 26.52 -27.25
N LEU A 145 12.77 26.02 -26.74
CA LEU A 145 14.04 26.75 -26.78
C LEU A 145 14.57 26.93 -28.21
N GLY A 146 14.43 25.90 -29.08
CA GLY A 146 14.80 25.97 -30.48
C GLY A 146 13.99 27.00 -31.27
N LEU A 147 12.67 27.08 -31.04
CA LEU A 147 11.78 28.05 -31.69
C LEU A 147 12.09 29.50 -31.28
N LEU A 148 12.43 29.73 -30.00
CA LEU A 148 12.86 31.04 -29.52
C LEU A 148 14.20 31.48 -30.13
N GLY A 149 15.14 30.55 -30.31
CA GLY A 149 16.43 30.81 -30.95
C GLY A 149 16.31 31.16 -32.44
N LEU A 150 15.41 30.50 -33.17
CA LEU A 150 15.15 30.76 -34.59
C LEU A 150 14.47 32.13 -34.82
N ARG A 151 13.53 32.51 -33.96
CA ARG A 151 12.83 33.81 -34.05
C ARG A 151 13.78 34.99 -33.87
N ARG A 152 14.86 34.84 -33.11
CA ARG A 152 15.88 35.88 -32.88
C ARG A 152 16.79 36.09 -34.09
N ARG A 153 16.98 35.08 -34.95
CA ARG A 153 17.83 35.14 -36.15
C ARG A 153 17.13 35.72 -37.38
N SER A 154 15.79 35.72 -37.39
CA SER A 154 14.99 36.28 -38.50
C SER A 154 14.78 37.79 -38.41
N ASN A 155 15.11 38.42 -37.27
CA ASN A 155 14.84 39.83 -36.97
C ASN A 155 16.11 40.71 -36.93
N GLY A 156 17.24 40.25 -37.46
CA GLY A 156 18.49 41.01 -37.63
C GLY A 156 19.02 40.85 -39.04
#